data_AF-A0A4V2WWK3-F1
#
_entry.id   AF-A0A4V2WWK3-F1
#
_cell.length_a   1.000
_cell.length_b   1.000
_cell.length_c   1.000
_cell.angle_alpha   90.00
_cell.angle_beta   90.00
_cell.angle_gamma   90.00
#
_symmetry.space_group_name_H-M   'P 1'
#
loop_
_entity.id
_entity.type
_entity.pdbx_description
1 polymer ?
#
loop_
_entity_poly.entity_id
_entity_poly.type
_entity_poly.pdbx_seq_one_letter_code
_entity_poly.pdbx_strand_id
1 'polypeptide(L)'
;MRLRTVAKLGMVLSVVLFCTAVGFYGFAKLSLTDKSREINLFSLVPADCIGVLESDNINYFLNEFPQLNYSEELGNFQFPGLFNYVLGGLNEYTTNTAHGLSSKMSRVVVSFHSPGTPRDQVVYFRMGADDKETLGDMLLERTPGSFSPKKEKYRGKNIAVYPLGNNDFLAVYSEAGFYVVSYQKSLIEKVIDAREDEEKALSNDPVFAKAMQKKKTHNFLTLYGRTPSMPFLQDNSSCWSEFDFHMNSDVVYLTGDTFMPDSCGCVNQMAEKLKNIPDIREDSLIISADKDSMVDYMEEAYERNSRTLFNECVANLSRDAAFMLVADMNKISRNPERFEPYLPAFLLENAPLFHSFILSTQLSVVNDRLSHIMVLTYKD
;
A
#
# COMPACT_ATOMS: atom_id res chain seq x y z
N MET A 1 1.16 67.93 23.07
CA MET A 1 0.46 66.85 22.33
C MET A 1 1.37 65.89 21.55
N ARG A 2 2.57 66.27 21.08
CA ARG A 2 3.41 65.40 20.22
C ARG A 2 4.10 64.21 20.90
N LEU A 3 4.54 64.33 22.17
CA LEU A 3 5.32 63.27 22.83
C LEU A 3 4.50 62.00 23.14
N ARG A 4 3.22 62.16 23.54
CA ARG A 4 2.32 61.02 23.81
C ARG A 4 1.99 60.21 22.55
N THR A 5 1.91 60.87 21.39
CA THR A 5 1.66 60.19 20.11
C THR A 5 2.88 59.41 19.65
N VAL A 6 4.08 59.96 19.83
CA VAL A 6 5.35 59.27 19.51
C VAL A 6 5.55 58.05 20.42
N ALA A 7 5.26 58.16 21.72
CA ALA A 7 5.35 57.03 22.64
C ALA A 7 4.36 55.90 22.30
N LYS A 8 3.12 56.24 21.92
CA LYS A 8 2.13 55.25 21.45
C LYS A 8 2.56 54.58 20.15
N LEU A 9 3.10 55.33 19.19
CA LEU A 9 3.64 54.78 17.93
C LEU A 9 4.83 53.85 18.19
N GLY A 10 5.75 54.22 19.09
CA GLY A 10 6.88 53.38 19.48
C GLY A 10 6.45 52.07 20.12
N MET A 11 5.43 52.10 20.99
CA MET A 11 4.87 50.90 21.62
C MET A 11 4.23 49.97 20.59
N VAL A 12 3.41 50.51 19.68
CA VAL A 12 2.79 49.71 18.60
C VAL A 12 3.87 49.09 17.71
N LEU A 13 4.89 49.86 17.32
CA LEU A 13 5.99 49.36 16.49
C LEU A 13 6.78 48.25 17.20
N SER A 14 7.04 48.38 18.50
CA SER A 14 7.73 47.34 19.27
C SER A 14 6.93 46.03 19.38
N VAL A 15 5.62 46.11 19.52
CA VAL A 15 4.74 44.93 19.57
C VAL A 15 4.70 44.24 18.21
N VAL A 16 4.56 45.02 17.13
CA VAL A 16 4.58 44.47 15.77
C VAL A 16 5.92 43.79 15.48
N LEU A 17 7.05 44.44 15.76
CA LEU A 17 8.38 43.84 15.56
C LEU A 17 8.59 42.57 16.39
N PHE A 18 8.11 42.55 17.64
CA PHE A 18 8.16 41.36 18.49
C PHE A 18 7.31 40.22 17.92
N CYS A 19 6.06 40.50 17.51
CA CYS A 19 5.19 39.51 16.87
C CYS A 19 5.79 38.96 15.58
N THR A 20 6.39 39.81 14.74
CA THR A 20 7.06 39.36 13.52
C THR A 20 8.29 38.51 13.83
N ALA A 21 9.09 38.90 14.84
CA ALA A 21 10.27 38.12 15.25
C ALA A 21 9.89 36.75 15.84
N VAL A 22 8.86 36.68 16.69
CA VAL A 22 8.34 35.42 17.23
C VAL A 22 7.71 34.57 16.14
N GLY A 23 6.95 35.17 15.22
CA GLY A 23 6.37 34.48 14.06
C GLY A 23 7.44 33.93 13.12
N PHE A 24 8.49 34.70 12.82
CA PHE A 24 9.59 34.28 11.96
C PHE A 24 10.47 33.23 12.64
N TYR A 25 10.73 33.35 13.94
CA TYR A 25 11.45 32.35 14.72
C TYR A 25 10.64 31.05 14.84
N GLY A 26 9.33 31.15 15.10
CA GLY A 26 8.40 30.01 15.10
C GLY A 26 8.34 29.32 13.74
N PHE A 27 8.22 30.09 12.66
CA PHE A 27 8.19 29.56 11.30
C PHE A 27 9.55 29.02 10.86
N ALA A 28 10.66 29.64 11.23
CA ALA A 28 12.01 29.13 10.96
C ALA A 28 12.29 27.86 11.76
N LYS A 29 11.82 27.77 13.02
CA LYS A 29 11.93 26.55 13.83
C LYS A 29 11.05 25.43 13.27
N LEU A 30 9.82 25.72 12.87
CA LEU A 30 8.95 24.76 12.18
C LEU A 30 9.56 24.34 10.84
N SER A 31 10.08 25.28 10.05
CA SER A 31 10.74 25.01 8.76
C SER A 31 12.07 24.26 8.91
N LEU A 32 12.84 24.48 9.98
CA LEU A 32 14.05 23.71 10.31
C LEU A 32 13.71 22.32 10.85
N THR A 33 12.57 22.17 11.52
CA THR A 33 12.04 20.87 11.97
C THR A 33 11.44 20.09 10.79
N ASP A 34 10.85 20.76 9.80
CA ASP A 34 10.44 20.18 8.50
C ASP A 34 11.62 19.88 7.58
N LYS A 35 12.73 20.61 7.71
CA LYS A 35 13.96 20.43 6.91
C LYS A 35 14.92 19.38 7.46
N SER A 36 14.62 18.71 8.57
CA SER A 36 15.19 17.38 8.78
C SER A 36 14.55 16.47 7.73
N ARG A 37 15.15 16.42 6.53
CA ARG A 37 14.69 15.69 5.33
C ARG A 37 13.85 14.49 5.76
N GLU A 38 12.54 14.57 5.54
CA GLU A 38 11.67 13.42 5.76
C GLU A 38 12.29 12.22 5.04
N ILE A 39 12.63 11.18 5.78
CA ILE A 39 13.32 10.02 5.19
C ILE A 39 12.34 9.34 4.25
N ASN A 40 12.70 9.33 2.97
CA ASN A 40 11.98 8.56 1.97
C ASN A 40 12.21 7.06 2.26
N LEU A 41 11.21 6.37 2.79
CA LEU A 41 11.35 4.94 3.13
C LEU A 41 11.66 4.07 1.88
N PHE A 42 11.24 4.50 0.68
CA PHE A 42 11.59 3.79 -0.56
C PHE A 42 13.08 3.83 -0.90
N SER A 43 13.86 4.77 -0.32
CA SER A 43 15.32 4.75 -0.45
C SER A 43 15.99 3.65 0.38
N LEU A 44 15.24 2.94 1.23
CA LEU A 44 15.70 1.81 2.03
C LEU A 44 15.28 0.47 1.41
N VAL A 45 14.30 0.47 0.51
CA VAL A 45 13.75 -0.74 -0.08
C VAL A 45 14.69 -1.26 -1.17
N PRO A 46 15.13 -2.52 -1.14
CA PRO A 46 15.93 -3.09 -2.22
C PRO A 46 15.17 -3.09 -3.55
N ALA A 47 15.84 -2.68 -4.62
CA ALA A 47 15.25 -2.55 -5.96
C ALA A 47 14.84 -3.88 -6.59
N ASP A 48 15.31 -5.02 -6.06
CA ASP A 48 14.94 -6.38 -6.49
C ASP A 48 13.70 -6.94 -5.77
N CYS A 49 12.99 -6.12 -4.96
CA CYS A 49 11.72 -6.52 -4.39
C CYS A 49 10.65 -6.84 -5.46
N ILE A 50 9.72 -7.71 -5.10
CA ILE A 50 8.60 -8.14 -5.96
C ILE A 50 7.32 -7.32 -5.73
N GLY A 51 7.26 -6.59 -4.62
CA GLY A 51 6.14 -5.69 -4.31
C GLY A 51 6.38 -4.89 -3.04
N VAL A 52 5.60 -3.83 -2.85
CA VAL A 52 5.63 -2.96 -1.69
C VAL A 52 4.24 -2.53 -1.26
N LEU A 53 3.91 -2.65 0.02
CA LEU A 53 2.72 -2.07 0.64
C LEU A 53 3.12 -0.78 1.37
N GLU A 54 2.38 0.31 1.17
CA GLU A 54 2.58 1.58 1.87
C GLU A 54 1.27 2.02 2.53
N SER A 55 1.37 2.56 3.74
CA SER A 55 0.30 3.32 4.39
C SER A 55 0.86 4.52 5.13
N ASP A 56 0.18 5.67 5.07
CA ASP A 56 0.50 6.83 5.91
C ASP A 56 -0.10 6.75 7.32
N ASN A 57 -1.13 5.92 7.50
CA ASN A 57 -1.84 5.78 8.75
C ASN A 57 -2.36 4.35 8.96
N ILE A 58 -1.45 3.45 9.34
CA ILE A 58 -1.82 2.05 9.56
C ILE A 58 -2.86 1.87 10.69
N ASN A 59 -2.88 2.78 11.66
CA ASN A 59 -3.87 2.76 12.75
C ASN A 59 -5.30 2.94 12.26
N TYR A 60 -5.49 3.75 11.21
CA TYR A 60 -6.81 3.91 10.60
C TYR A 60 -7.34 2.54 10.16
N PHE A 61 -6.55 1.78 9.40
CA PHE A 61 -6.95 0.47 8.92
C PHE A 61 -7.09 -0.57 10.03
N LEU A 62 -6.23 -0.54 11.06
CA LEU A 62 -6.34 -1.46 12.20
C LEU A 62 -7.63 -1.24 13.02
N ASN A 63 -8.14 -0.02 13.07
CA ASN A 63 -9.37 0.32 13.82
C ASN A 63 -10.64 0.20 12.99
N GLU A 64 -10.60 0.58 11.71
CA GLU A 64 -11.77 0.56 10.82
C GLU A 64 -12.07 -0.84 10.28
N PHE A 65 -11.03 -1.63 9.97
CA PHE A 65 -11.21 -2.95 9.35
C PHE A 65 -12.10 -3.89 10.15
N PRO A 66 -11.97 -4.02 11.49
CA PRO A 66 -12.85 -4.88 12.30
C PRO A 66 -14.32 -4.44 12.35
N GLN A 67 -14.67 -3.25 11.84
CA GLN A 67 -16.04 -2.72 11.85
C GLN A 67 -16.78 -2.95 10.51
N LEU A 68 -16.12 -3.55 9.51
CA LEU A 68 -16.69 -3.80 8.19
C LEU A 68 -17.58 -5.05 8.23
N ASN A 69 -18.66 -5.08 7.44
CA ASN A 69 -19.61 -6.22 7.48
C ASN A 69 -18.96 -7.55 7.07
N TYR A 70 -17.96 -7.47 6.19
CA TYR A 70 -17.17 -8.61 5.73
C TYR A 70 -15.89 -8.85 6.54
N SER A 71 -15.68 -8.15 7.67
CA SER A 71 -14.44 -8.23 8.43
C SER A 71 -14.20 -9.59 9.08
N GLU A 72 -15.24 -10.38 9.35
CA GLU A 72 -15.08 -11.73 9.89
C GLU A 72 -14.64 -12.71 8.80
N GLU A 73 -15.23 -12.61 7.60
CA GLU A 73 -14.83 -13.43 6.44
C GLU A 73 -13.41 -13.10 6.00
N LEU A 74 -13.11 -11.80 5.88
CA LEU A 74 -11.76 -11.31 5.64
C LEU A 74 -10.91 -11.33 6.92
N GLY A 75 -11.45 -11.64 8.10
CA GLY A 75 -10.71 -11.69 9.37
C GLY A 75 -9.76 -12.88 9.45
N ASN A 76 -10.02 -13.89 8.61
CA ASN A 76 -9.05 -14.95 8.30
C ASN A 76 -7.90 -14.45 7.41
N PHE A 77 -8.02 -13.28 6.77
CA PHE A 77 -6.93 -12.55 6.12
C PHE A 77 -6.06 -11.89 7.19
N GLN A 78 -5.40 -12.69 8.02
CA GLN A 78 -4.28 -12.21 8.81
C GLN A 78 -3.14 -11.93 7.83
N PHE A 79 -2.62 -10.70 7.78
CA PHE A 79 -1.41 -10.42 7.00
C PHE A 79 -0.35 -11.47 7.34
N PRO A 80 0.11 -12.32 6.41
CA PRO A 80 0.94 -13.43 6.81
C PRO A 80 2.33 -12.93 7.23
N GLY A 81 2.92 -13.58 8.24
CA GLY A 81 4.33 -13.42 8.57
C GLY A 81 4.66 -12.17 9.39
N LEU A 82 5.67 -11.45 8.93
CA LEU A 82 6.33 -10.41 9.74
C LEU A 82 5.43 -9.22 10.00
N PHE A 83 4.69 -8.80 8.98
CA PHE A 83 3.86 -7.60 9.09
C PHE A 83 2.81 -7.75 10.20
N ASN A 84 2.10 -8.88 10.27
CA ASN A 84 1.16 -9.15 11.36
C ASN A 84 1.85 -9.34 12.71
N TYR A 85 3.01 -10.00 12.77
CA TYR A 85 3.75 -10.11 14.02
C TYR A 85 4.09 -8.74 14.62
N VAL A 86 4.60 -7.82 13.79
CA VAL A 86 5.00 -6.48 14.23
C VAL A 86 3.78 -5.62 14.52
N LEU A 87 2.79 -5.57 13.62
CA LEU A 87 1.59 -4.77 13.84
C LEU A 87 0.74 -5.26 15.02
N GLY A 88 0.57 -6.58 15.17
CA GLY A 88 -0.11 -7.15 16.33
C GLY A 88 0.60 -6.79 17.64
N GLY A 89 1.93 -6.82 17.65
CA GLY A 89 2.72 -6.37 18.80
C GLY A 89 2.58 -4.90 19.11
N LEU A 90 2.55 -4.06 18.08
CA LEU A 90 2.34 -2.63 18.24
C LEU A 90 0.95 -2.31 18.76
N ASN A 91 -0.08 -3.00 18.27
CA ASN A 91 -1.43 -2.82 18.75
C ASN A 91 -1.56 -3.22 20.23
N GLU A 92 -1.07 -4.40 20.61
CA GLU A 92 -1.05 -4.84 22.01
C GLU A 92 -0.29 -3.85 22.92
N TYR A 93 0.91 -3.43 22.51
CA TYR A 93 1.73 -2.50 23.30
C TYR A 93 1.05 -1.13 23.46
N THR A 94 0.44 -0.60 22.40
CA THR A 94 -0.28 0.69 22.43
C THR A 94 -1.64 0.64 23.10
N THR A 95 -2.29 -0.53 23.20
CA THR A 95 -3.48 -0.68 24.04
C THR A 95 -3.13 -0.73 25.53
N ASN A 96 -1.95 -1.26 25.87
CA ASN A 96 -1.48 -1.37 27.26
C ASN A 96 -0.79 -0.09 27.77
N THR A 97 -0.35 0.79 26.87
CA THR A 97 0.22 2.11 27.18
C THR A 97 -0.81 3.19 26.82
N ALA A 98 -0.97 4.27 27.62
CA ALA A 98 -2.05 5.26 27.41
C ALA A 98 -1.90 6.13 26.13
N HIS A 99 -1.00 5.77 25.22
CA HIS A 99 -0.62 6.53 24.04
C HIS A 99 -0.63 5.60 22.82
N GLY A 100 -1.48 5.89 21.83
CA GLY A 100 -1.46 5.19 20.53
C GLY A 100 -0.16 5.40 19.77
N LEU A 101 0.01 4.75 18.60
CA LEU A 101 1.23 4.97 17.79
C LEU A 101 1.36 6.45 17.43
N SER A 102 2.60 6.94 17.45
CA SER A 102 2.90 8.30 17.00
C SER A 102 2.49 8.49 15.54
N SER A 103 2.17 9.72 15.15
CA SER A 103 1.83 10.05 13.75
C SER A 103 2.99 9.82 12.77
N LYS A 104 4.22 9.65 13.27
CA LYS A 104 5.38 9.28 12.43
C LYS A 104 5.44 7.78 12.23
N MET A 105 5.20 7.03 13.30
CA MET A 105 5.20 5.58 13.33
C MET A 105 3.97 4.96 12.64
N SER A 106 2.88 5.72 12.50
CA SER A 106 1.71 5.32 11.72
C SER A 106 2.00 5.16 10.23
N ARG A 107 3.08 5.77 9.72
CA ARG A 107 3.54 5.57 8.34
C ARG A 107 4.44 4.34 8.26
N VAL A 108 3.96 3.33 7.54
CA VAL A 108 4.62 2.04 7.40
C VAL A 108 4.78 1.68 5.93
N VAL A 109 5.93 1.12 5.60
CA VAL A 109 6.18 0.44 4.33
C VAL A 109 6.49 -1.02 4.62
N VAL A 110 6.02 -1.94 3.77
CA VAL A 110 6.37 -3.36 3.79
C VAL A 110 6.85 -3.75 2.41
N SER A 111 8.06 -4.27 2.27
CA SER A 111 8.53 -4.82 0.99
C SER A 111 8.50 -6.34 1.02
N PHE A 112 8.05 -6.94 -0.08
CA PHE A 112 8.01 -8.39 -0.32
C PHE A 112 9.15 -8.78 -1.26
N HIS A 113 9.79 -9.92 -0.98
CA HIS A 113 10.97 -10.40 -1.69
C HIS A 113 10.79 -11.84 -2.15
N SER A 114 11.48 -12.23 -3.23
CA SER A 114 11.51 -13.63 -3.66
C SER A 114 12.19 -14.52 -2.60
N PRO A 115 11.70 -15.75 -2.39
CA PRO A 115 10.65 -16.47 -3.13
C PRO A 115 9.19 -16.16 -2.74
N GLY A 116 8.93 -15.18 -1.87
CA GLY A 116 7.57 -14.73 -1.54
C GLY A 116 6.93 -15.46 -0.36
N THR A 117 7.72 -16.10 0.50
CA THR A 117 7.21 -16.71 1.74
C THR A 117 6.86 -15.63 2.78
N PRO A 118 6.08 -15.96 3.83
CA PRO A 118 5.82 -15.03 4.94
C PRO A 118 7.08 -14.51 5.66
N ARG A 119 8.25 -15.15 5.44
CA ARG A 119 9.54 -14.72 6.00
C ARG A 119 10.30 -13.76 5.08
N ASP A 120 9.91 -13.65 3.81
CA ASP A 120 10.57 -12.81 2.79
C ASP A 120 10.00 -11.38 2.80
N GLN A 121 9.88 -10.82 4.00
CA GLN A 121 9.30 -9.50 4.24
C GLN A 121 10.27 -8.61 5.01
N VAL A 122 10.19 -7.32 4.72
CA VAL A 122 10.86 -6.27 5.50
C VAL A 122 9.84 -5.19 5.82
N VAL A 123 9.73 -4.83 7.10
CA VAL A 123 8.85 -3.75 7.56
C VAL A 123 9.70 -2.53 7.90
N TYR A 124 9.33 -1.38 7.36
CA TYR A 124 10.01 -0.10 7.53
C TYR A 124 9.07 0.87 8.23
N PHE A 125 9.52 1.40 9.36
CA PHE A 125 8.84 2.44 10.11
C PHE A 125 9.57 3.75 9.94
N ARG A 126 8.80 4.82 9.75
CA ARG A 126 9.31 6.16 9.99
C ARG A 126 9.26 6.46 11.47
N MET A 127 10.34 7.00 12.03
CA MET A 127 10.47 7.18 13.47
C MET A 127 10.68 8.65 13.85
N GLY A 128 10.04 9.07 14.95
CA GLY A 128 10.47 10.21 15.76
C GLY A 128 11.63 9.85 16.68
N ALA A 129 12.15 10.85 17.41
CA ALA A 129 13.23 10.62 18.38
C ALA A 129 12.77 9.72 19.54
N ASP A 130 11.52 9.89 19.98
CA ASP A 130 10.95 9.18 21.13
C ASP A 130 10.40 7.77 20.77
N ASP A 131 10.11 7.52 19.48
CA ASP A 131 9.49 6.26 19.03
C ASP A 131 10.47 5.06 19.03
N LYS A 132 11.77 5.33 18.99
CA LYS A 132 12.81 4.29 18.83
C LYS A 132 12.85 3.35 20.04
N GLU A 133 12.66 3.91 21.23
CA GLU A 133 12.64 3.13 22.47
C GLU A 133 11.38 2.25 22.51
N THR A 134 10.23 2.78 22.10
CA THR A 134 8.94 2.06 22.05
C THR A 134 9.00 0.74 21.27
N LEU A 135 9.51 0.76 20.04
CA LEU A 135 9.55 -0.45 19.22
C LEU A 135 10.68 -1.41 19.65
N GLY A 136 11.77 -0.89 20.21
CA GLY A 136 12.82 -1.70 20.83
C GLY A 136 12.33 -2.43 22.08
N ASP A 137 11.62 -1.73 22.96
CA ASP A 137 11.05 -2.26 24.20
C ASP A 137 9.96 -3.30 23.90
N MET A 138 9.06 -3.03 22.96
CA MET A 138 8.06 -4.00 22.49
C MET A 138 8.71 -5.30 21.99
N LEU A 139 9.81 -5.21 21.22
CA LEU A 139 10.52 -6.40 20.77
C LEU A 139 11.17 -7.16 21.93
N LEU A 140 11.74 -6.45 22.91
CA LEU A 140 12.33 -7.05 24.10
C LEU A 140 11.30 -7.76 24.99
N GLU A 141 10.12 -7.16 25.22
CA GLU A 141 9.03 -7.78 25.98
C GLU A 141 8.56 -9.11 25.38
N ARG A 142 8.70 -9.27 24.06
CA ARG A 142 8.36 -10.50 23.33
C ARG A 142 9.52 -11.48 23.20
N THR A 143 10.74 -11.13 23.64
CA THR A 143 11.87 -12.07 23.65
C THR A 143 11.81 -13.00 24.87
N PRO A 144 12.10 -14.30 24.71
CA PRO A 144 12.10 -15.23 25.84
C PRO A 144 13.22 -14.92 26.84
N GLY A 145 12.86 -14.60 28.09
CA GLY A 145 13.80 -14.41 29.19
C GLY A 145 14.56 -13.09 29.17
N SER A 146 15.57 -12.94 30.02
CA SER A 146 16.40 -11.72 30.11
C SER A 146 17.52 -11.72 29.05
N PHE A 147 17.16 -11.70 27.77
CA PHE A 147 18.13 -11.73 26.68
C PHE A 147 18.53 -10.31 26.24
N SER A 148 19.82 -10.12 25.92
CA SER A 148 20.32 -8.89 25.30
C SER A 148 20.58 -9.12 23.81
N PRO A 149 20.03 -8.29 22.89
CA PRO A 149 20.14 -8.51 21.45
C PRO A 149 21.60 -8.62 21.00
N LYS A 150 21.90 -9.62 20.16
CA LYS A 150 23.24 -9.77 19.58
C LYS A 150 23.46 -8.66 18.56
N LYS A 151 24.58 -7.94 18.66
CA LYS A 151 24.95 -6.91 17.67
C LYS A 151 25.94 -7.48 16.67
N GLU A 152 25.57 -7.44 15.41
CA GLU A 152 26.44 -7.78 14.28
C GLU A 152 26.73 -6.53 13.45
N LYS A 153 27.80 -6.57 12.65
CA LYS A 153 28.15 -5.47 11.76
C LYS A 153 28.11 -5.90 10.30
N TYR A 154 27.56 -5.04 9.46
CA TYR A 154 27.60 -5.15 8.01
C TYR A 154 27.86 -3.76 7.41
N ARG A 155 28.88 -3.62 6.56
CA ARG A 155 29.33 -2.33 6.00
C ARG A 155 29.50 -1.22 7.04
N GLY A 156 29.97 -1.57 8.24
CA GLY A 156 30.14 -0.63 9.36
C GLY A 156 28.85 -0.25 10.11
N LYS A 157 27.68 -0.69 9.63
CA LYS A 157 26.37 -0.50 10.29
C LYS A 157 26.09 -1.63 11.26
N ASN A 158 25.36 -1.33 12.34
CA ASN A 158 24.98 -2.33 13.33
C ASN A 158 23.64 -2.96 12.97
N ILE A 159 23.56 -4.28 13.03
CA ILE A 159 22.34 -5.07 12.95
C ILE A 159 22.12 -5.69 14.33
N ALA A 160 20.97 -5.43 14.95
CA ALA A 160 20.58 -6.05 16.21
C ALA A 160 19.74 -7.31 15.92
N VAL A 161 20.09 -8.43 16.53
CA VAL A 161 19.42 -9.72 16.36
C VAL A 161 18.74 -10.09 17.68
N TYR A 162 17.41 -10.08 17.65
CA TYR A 162 16.54 -10.42 18.76
C TYR A 162 16.09 -11.87 18.60
N PRO A 163 16.37 -12.77 19.56
CA PRO A 163 15.86 -14.13 19.49
C PRO A 163 14.36 -14.12 19.75
N LEU A 164 13.66 -14.97 19.02
CA LEU A 164 12.27 -15.31 19.26
C LEU A 164 12.19 -16.73 19.85
N GLY A 165 11.00 -17.11 20.31
CA GLY A 165 10.72 -18.51 20.64
C GLY A 165 10.98 -19.44 19.44
N ASN A 166 11.09 -20.75 19.69
CA ASN A 166 11.27 -21.79 18.66
C ASN A 166 12.53 -21.65 17.79
N ASN A 167 13.63 -21.14 18.37
CA ASN A 167 14.92 -20.99 17.70
C ASN A 167 14.87 -20.03 16.48
N ASP A 168 13.96 -19.07 16.54
CA ASP A 168 13.76 -18.05 15.51
C ASP A 168 14.39 -16.71 15.95
N PHE A 169 14.47 -15.71 15.06
CA PHE A 169 15.00 -14.38 15.38
C PHE A 169 14.43 -13.28 14.48
N LEU A 170 14.55 -12.04 14.95
CA LEU A 170 14.34 -10.82 14.19
C LEU A 170 15.65 -10.07 14.05
N ALA A 171 16.00 -9.71 12.81
CA ALA A 171 17.07 -8.81 12.50
C ALA A 171 16.51 -7.38 12.37
N VAL A 172 17.21 -6.44 12.99
CA VAL A 172 16.80 -5.05 13.09
C VAL A 172 17.95 -4.13 12.66
N TYR A 173 17.61 -3.16 11.82
CA TYR A 173 18.49 -2.05 11.47
C TYR A 173 17.78 -0.73 11.73
N SER A 174 18.45 0.19 12.44
CA SER A 174 17.89 1.52 12.72
C SER A 174 18.97 2.58 12.72
N GLU A 175 18.63 3.75 12.17
CA GLU A 175 19.38 4.99 12.29
C GLU A 175 18.44 6.11 12.76
N ALA A 176 18.90 7.36 12.75
CA ALA A 176 18.03 8.48 13.05
C ALA A 176 16.92 8.57 11.99
N GLY A 177 15.65 8.51 12.43
CA GLY A 177 14.47 8.76 11.59
C GLY A 177 13.80 7.52 10.97
N PHE A 178 14.36 6.32 11.12
CA PHE A 178 13.72 5.09 10.65
C PHE A 178 14.08 3.85 11.49
N TYR A 179 13.24 2.83 11.38
CA TYR A 179 13.45 1.51 11.96
C TYR A 179 13.06 0.43 10.94
N VAL A 180 13.90 -0.59 10.76
CA VAL A 180 13.68 -1.66 9.79
C VAL A 180 13.77 -3.01 10.49
N VAL A 181 12.80 -3.89 10.22
CA VAL A 181 12.69 -5.21 10.83
C VAL A 181 12.54 -6.27 9.74
N SER A 182 13.21 -7.40 9.90
CA SER A 182 13.01 -8.61 9.08
C SER A 182 13.25 -9.89 9.88
N TYR A 183 12.59 -10.98 9.49
CA TYR A 183 12.98 -12.34 9.93
C TYR A 183 14.31 -12.80 9.32
N GLN A 184 14.81 -12.09 8.31
CA GLN A 184 16.03 -12.46 7.60
C GLN A 184 17.08 -11.37 7.72
N LYS A 185 18.22 -11.73 8.31
CA LYS A 185 19.38 -10.85 8.38
C LYS A 185 19.87 -10.45 6.97
N SER A 186 19.87 -11.37 6.01
CA SER A 186 20.26 -11.11 4.62
C SER A 186 19.41 -10.01 3.97
N LEU A 187 18.11 -9.93 4.27
CA LEU A 187 17.26 -8.83 3.79
C LEU A 187 17.64 -7.49 4.43
N ILE A 188 18.00 -7.49 5.72
CA ILE A 188 18.53 -6.27 6.38
C ILE A 188 19.86 -5.84 5.75
N GLU A 189 20.73 -6.78 5.37
CA GLU A 189 21.96 -6.46 4.63
C GLU A 189 21.66 -5.82 3.26
N LYS A 190 20.64 -6.31 2.53
CA LYS A 190 20.16 -5.67 1.29
C LYS A 190 19.60 -4.26 1.52
N VAL A 191 18.90 -4.03 2.63
CA VAL A 191 18.41 -2.69 3.00
C VAL A 191 19.58 -1.73 3.25
N ILE A 192 20.63 -2.20 3.91
CA ILE A 192 21.85 -1.40 4.11
C ILE A 192 22.50 -1.11 2.76
N ASP A 193 22.57 -2.10 1.87
CA ASP A 193 23.07 -1.92 0.51
C ASP A 193 22.25 -0.90 -0.30
N ALA A 194 20.92 -0.95 -0.26
CA ALA A 194 20.04 0.03 -0.89
C ALA A 194 20.26 1.44 -0.35
N ARG A 195 20.53 1.56 0.96
CA ARG A 195 20.79 2.84 1.61
C ARG A 195 22.15 3.44 1.23
N GLU A 196 23.18 2.61 1.11
CA GLU A 196 24.55 3.06 0.87
C GLU A 196 24.87 3.19 -0.62
N ASP A 197 24.24 2.37 -1.47
CA ASP A 197 24.39 2.37 -2.92
C ASP A 197 23.04 2.77 -3.56
N GLU A 198 22.88 4.05 -3.92
CA GLU A 198 21.60 4.60 -4.40
C GLU A 198 21.00 3.78 -5.58
N GLU A 199 21.82 3.22 -6.46
CA GLU A 199 21.37 2.39 -7.60
C GLU A 199 20.63 1.11 -7.18
N LYS A 200 20.83 0.63 -5.93
CA LYS A 200 20.15 -0.55 -5.38
C LYS A 200 18.84 -0.21 -4.67
N ALA A 201 18.47 1.07 -4.57
CA ALA A 201 17.23 1.49 -3.93
C ALA A 201 16.06 1.54 -4.92
N LEU A 202 14.90 1.07 -4.47
CA LEU A 202 13.66 1.11 -5.24
C LEU A 202 13.26 2.53 -5.64
N SER A 203 13.58 3.54 -4.83
CA SER A 203 13.32 4.95 -5.16
C SER A 203 13.97 5.41 -6.47
N ASN A 204 14.98 4.68 -6.97
CA ASN A 204 15.67 4.96 -8.22
C ASN A 204 15.25 4.03 -9.37
N ASP A 205 14.28 3.13 -9.16
CA ASP A 205 13.67 2.37 -10.26
C ASP A 205 12.90 3.36 -11.17
N PRO A 206 13.23 3.44 -12.47
CA PRO A 206 12.70 4.46 -13.37
C PRO A 206 11.20 4.31 -13.64
N VAL A 207 10.65 3.09 -13.52
CA VAL A 207 9.22 2.84 -13.70
C VAL A 207 8.48 3.13 -12.40
N PHE A 208 9.00 2.67 -11.27
CA PHE A 208 8.41 2.91 -9.95
C PHE A 208 8.39 4.40 -9.58
N ALA A 209 9.42 5.16 -9.99
CA ALA A 209 9.49 6.61 -9.77
C ALA A 209 8.26 7.37 -10.34
N LYS A 210 7.60 6.83 -11.38
CA LYS A 210 6.35 7.38 -11.93
C LYS A 210 5.19 7.23 -10.96
N ALA A 211 5.11 6.09 -10.25
CA ALA A 211 4.10 5.85 -9.22
C ALA A 211 4.28 6.82 -8.04
N MET A 212 5.52 7.05 -7.62
CA MET A 212 5.85 7.97 -6.52
C MET A 212 5.50 9.44 -6.77
N GLN A 213 5.34 9.85 -8.04
CA GLN A 213 4.96 11.23 -8.39
C GLN A 213 3.47 11.52 -8.16
N LYS A 214 2.63 10.47 -8.05
CA LYS A 214 1.22 10.65 -7.73
C LYS A 214 1.05 11.19 -6.32
N LYS A 215 0.19 12.20 -6.18
CA LYS A 215 -0.30 12.61 -4.87
C LYS A 215 -1.29 11.59 -4.35
N LYS A 216 -1.03 11.10 -3.14
CA LYS A 216 -1.97 10.26 -2.40
C LYS A 216 -2.88 11.12 -1.53
N THR A 217 -4.11 10.65 -1.34
CA THR A 217 -5.02 11.18 -0.32
C THR A 217 -4.55 10.76 1.07
N HIS A 218 -5.06 11.39 2.12
CA HIS A 218 -4.79 10.94 3.49
C HIS A 218 -5.43 9.58 3.79
N ASN A 219 -4.88 8.85 4.77
CA ASN A 219 -5.35 7.53 5.23
C ASN A 219 -5.41 6.52 4.08
N PHE A 220 -4.30 6.39 3.35
CA PHE A 220 -4.21 5.47 2.24
C PHE A 220 -3.54 4.15 2.65
N LEU A 221 -3.89 3.10 1.92
CA LEU A 221 -3.22 1.82 1.90
C LEU A 221 -3.04 1.45 0.43
N THR A 222 -1.80 1.34 -0.02
CA THR A 222 -1.47 1.10 -1.43
C THR A 222 -0.54 -0.08 -1.54
N LEU A 223 -0.90 -1.06 -2.38
CA LEU A 223 -0.01 -2.13 -2.81
C LEU A 223 0.57 -1.79 -4.18
N TYR A 224 1.88 -1.84 -4.31
CA TYR A 224 2.58 -1.79 -5.58
C TYR A 224 3.13 -3.19 -5.88
N GLY A 225 2.71 -3.80 -6.97
CA GLY A 225 3.22 -5.09 -7.43
C GLY A 225 4.14 -4.92 -8.63
N ARG A 226 5.28 -5.62 -8.67
CA ARG A 226 6.15 -5.69 -9.85
C ARG A 226 5.60 -6.66 -10.91
N THR A 227 4.38 -6.39 -11.34
CA THR A 227 3.56 -7.24 -12.20
C THR A 227 2.48 -6.38 -12.84
N PRO A 228 1.94 -6.72 -14.02
CA PRO A 228 0.80 -6.00 -14.57
C PRO A 228 -0.47 -6.22 -13.74
N SER A 229 -1.38 -5.24 -13.76
CA SER A 229 -2.66 -5.34 -13.08
C SER A 229 -3.57 -6.43 -13.64
N MET A 230 -3.32 -6.84 -14.89
CA MET A 230 -3.99 -7.96 -15.54
C MET A 230 -2.96 -8.96 -16.09
N PRO A 231 -3.05 -10.25 -15.75
CA PRO A 231 -2.09 -11.27 -16.17
C PRO A 231 -1.95 -11.43 -17.69
N PHE A 232 -3.02 -11.22 -18.48
CA PHE A 232 -2.91 -11.28 -19.93
C PHE A 232 -1.92 -10.26 -20.51
N LEU A 233 -1.51 -9.25 -19.73
CA LEU A 233 -0.49 -8.26 -20.07
C LEU A 233 0.95 -8.67 -19.71
N GLN A 234 1.20 -9.90 -19.25
CA GLN A 234 2.46 -10.40 -18.65
C GLN A 234 3.76 -10.15 -19.44
N ASP A 235 3.73 -10.01 -20.76
CA ASP A 235 4.93 -9.68 -21.57
C ASP A 235 5.62 -8.36 -21.15
N ASN A 236 4.97 -7.56 -20.30
CA ASN A 236 5.49 -6.33 -19.73
C ASN A 236 6.16 -6.54 -18.36
N SER A 237 7.11 -7.48 -18.25
CA SER A 237 7.76 -7.91 -16.99
C SER A 237 8.55 -6.85 -16.21
N SER A 238 8.66 -5.63 -16.76
CA SER A 238 9.30 -4.47 -16.13
C SER A 238 8.32 -3.40 -15.65
N CYS A 239 7.01 -3.71 -15.62
CA CYS A 239 5.99 -2.79 -15.12
C CYS A 239 5.78 -2.87 -13.61
N TRP A 240 5.14 -1.82 -13.07
CA TRP A 240 4.64 -1.76 -11.70
C TRP A 240 3.15 -1.45 -11.74
N SER A 241 2.34 -2.16 -10.97
CA SER A 241 0.92 -1.88 -10.82
C SER A 241 0.59 -1.43 -9.41
N GLU A 242 -0.14 -0.33 -9.32
CA GLU A 242 -0.61 0.27 -8.09
C GLU A 242 -2.04 -0.16 -7.79
N PHE A 243 -2.31 -0.63 -6.58
CA PHE A 243 -3.63 -0.99 -6.08
C PHE A 243 -3.88 -0.20 -4.78
N ASP A 244 -4.59 0.91 -4.90
CA ASP A 244 -5.08 1.73 -3.80
C ASP A 244 -6.33 1.08 -3.21
N PHE A 245 -6.26 0.73 -1.93
CA PHE A 245 -7.36 0.13 -1.18
C PHE A 245 -8.26 1.23 -0.62
N HIS A 246 -9.54 1.16 -0.96
CA HIS A 246 -10.59 1.93 -0.30
C HIS A 246 -11.69 0.97 0.15
N MET A 247 -11.97 0.95 1.45
CA MET A 247 -12.88 0.00 2.08
C MET A 247 -14.05 0.76 2.68
N ASN A 248 -15.27 0.30 2.37
CA ASN A 248 -16.54 0.77 2.92
C ASN A 248 -17.30 -0.42 3.54
N SER A 249 -18.46 -0.21 4.17
CA SER A 249 -19.21 -1.28 4.87
C SER A 249 -19.34 -2.57 4.08
N ASP A 250 -19.63 -2.46 2.77
CA ASP A 250 -19.98 -3.58 1.90
C ASP A 250 -19.09 -3.69 0.66
N VAL A 251 -18.11 -2.79 0.49
CA VAL A 251 -17.34 -2.71 -0.76
C VAL A 251 -15.86 -2.50 -0.50
N VAL A 252 -15.02 -3.32 -1.13
CA VAL A 252 -13.56 -3.11 -1.24
C VAL A 252 -13.23 -2.68 -2.66
N TYR A 253 -12.71 -1.47 -2.80
CA TYR A 253 -12.16 -0.95 -4.04
C TYR A 253 -10.64 -1.16 -4.06
N LEU A 254 -10.14 -1.66 -5.19
CA LEU A 254 -8.72 -1.73 -5.54
C LEU A 254 -8.54 -0.98 -6.85
N THR A 255 -8.12 0.28 -6.76
CA THR A 255 -7.99 1.16 -7.93
C THR A 255 -6.55 1.55 -8.15
N GLY A 256 -6.15 1.76 -9.39
CA GLY A 256 -4.86 2.40 -9.63
C GLY A 256 -4.41 2.28 -11.07
N ASP A 257 -3.11 2.48 -11.27
CA ASP A 257 -2.50 2.50 -12.59
C ASP A 257 -1.41 1.44 -12.74
N THR A 258 -1.25 0.97 -13.97
CA THR A 258 -0.10 0.17 -14.39
C THR A 258 0.92 1.08 -15.05
N PHE A 259 2.07 1.21 -14.43
CA PHE A 259 3.22 1.99 -14.88
C PHE A 259 4.16 1.10 -15.68
N MET A 260 4.40 1.47 -16.93
CA MET A 260 5.22 0.71 -17.87
C MET A 260 6.49 1.51 -18.24
N PRO A 261 7.55 0.85 -18.72
CA PRO A 261 8.68 1.56 -19.33
C PRO A 261 8.22 2.45 -20.49
N ASP A 262 8.90 3.58 -20.69
CA ASP A 262 8.63 4.45 -21.84
C ASP A 262 9.13 3.77 -23.12
N SER A 263 8.29 2.93 -23.71
CA SER A 263 8.53 2.32 -25.01
C SER A 263 7.35 2.58 -25.95
N CYS A 264 7.63 2.89 -27.22
CA CYS A 264 6.61 3.23 -28.22
C CYS A 264 5.67 2.06 -28.59
N GLY A 265 5.77 0.89 -27.94
CA GLY A 265 5.01 -0.32 -28.27
C GLY A 265 4.02 -0.80 -27.21
N CYS A 266 4.15 -0.39 -25.95
CA CYS A 266 3.37 -0.96 -24.84
C CYS A 266 1.85 -0.80 -25.02
N VAL A 267 1.40 0.39 -25.44
CA VAL A 267 -0.03 0.70 -25.63
C VAL A 267 -0.62 -0.09 -26.80
N ASN A 268 0.11 -0.19 -27.92
CA ASN A 268 -0.33 -0.98 -29.07
C ASN A 268 -0.41 -2.47 -28.72
N GLN A 269 0.59 -3.02 -28.03
CA GLN A 269 0.56 -4.41 -27.56
C GLN A 269 -0.62 -4.67 -26.62
N MET A 270 -0.92 -3.73 -25.73
CA MET A 270 -2.10 -3.81 -24.87
C MET A 270 -3.40 -3.83 -25.68
N ALA A 271 -3.56 -2.92 -26.65
CA ALA A 271 -4.74 -2.86 -27.49
C ALA A 271 -4.94 -4.17 -28.30
N GLU A 272 -3.87 -4.76 -28.82
CA GLU A 272 -3.92 -6.05 -29.49
C GLU A 272 -4.32 -7.19 -28.54
N LYS A 273 -3.83 -7.19 -27.30
CA LYS A 273 -4.21 -8.18 -26.30
C LYS A 273 -5.69 -8.09 -25.93
N LEU A 274 -6.23 -6.87 -25.82
CA LEU A 274 -7.66 -6.65 -25.57
C LEU A 274 -8.54 -7.23 -26.68
N LYS A 275 -8.14 -7.11 -27.95
CA LYS A 275 -8.89 -7.69 -29.09
C LYS A 275 -9.03 -9.21 -29.03
N ASN A 276 -8.12 -9.89 -28.33
CA ASN A 276 -8.11 -11.35 -28.19
C ASN A 276 -8.86 -11.85 -26.95
N ILE A 277 -9.43 -10.94 -26.15
CA ILE A 277 -10.27 -11.30 -25.00
C ILE A 277 -11.57 -11.89 -25.54
N PRO A 278 -11.98 -13.09 -25.08
CA PRO A 278 -13.24 -13.68 -25.51
C PRO A 278 -14.42 -12.89 -24.95
N ASP A 279 -15.50 -12.83 -25.72
CA ASP A 279 -16.79 -12.34 -25.24
C ASP A 279 -17.56 -13.49 -24.59
N ILE A 280 -17.61 -13.48 -23.25
CA ILE A 280 -18.20 -14.54 -22.43
C ILE A 280 -19.35 -13.95 -21.64
N ARG A 281 -20.52 -14.56 -21.76
CA ARG A 281 -21.67 -14.33 -20.90
C ARG A 281 -22.27 -15.65 -20.42
N GLU A 282 -22.23 -15.85 -19.12
CA GLU A 282 -22.80 -17.01 -18.44
C GLU A 282 -23.57 -16.54 -17.19
N ASP A 283 -24.23 -17.48 -16.51
CA ASP A 283 -24.81 -17.18 -15.21
C ASP A 283 -23.74 -16.67 -14.23
N SER A 284 -23.97 -15.46 -13.71
CA SER A 284 -23.10 -14.73 -12.78
C SER A 284 -21.64 -14.60 -13.25
N LEU A 285 -21.40 -14.50 -14.57
CA LEU A 285 -20.10 -14.24 -15.16
C LEU A 285 -20.24 -13.49 -16.48
N ILE A 286 -19.53 -12.37 -16.59
CA ILE A 286 -19.29 -11.66 -17.85
C ILE A 286 -17.79 -11.36 -17.98
N ILE A 287 -17.22 -11.61 -19.15
CA ILE A 287 -15.89 -11.15 -19.55
C ILE A 287 -16.03 -10.59 -20.96
N SER A 288 -15.64 -9.35 -21.19
CA SER A 288 -15.67 -8.77 -22.53
C SER A 288 -14.68 -7.62 -22.67
N ALA A 289 -14.15 -7.47 -23.88
CA ALA A 289 -13.47 -6.26 -24.34
C ALA A 289 -14.12 -5.71 -25.61
N ASP A 290 -15.26 -6.28 -26.04
CA ASP A 290 -16.01 -5.82 -27.20
C ASP A 290 -16.97 -4.70 -26.78
N LYS A 291 -16.86 -3.53 -27.42
CA LYS A 291 -17.55 -2.32 -26.97
C LYS A 291 -19.07 -2.44 -27.09
N ASP A 292 -19.55 -3.04 -28.17
CA ASP A 292 -20.98 -3.17 -28.43
C ASP A 292 -21.59 -4.19 -27.45
N SER A 293 -20.94 -5.34 -27.28
CA SER A 293 -21.35 -6.37 -26.30
C SER A 293 -21.38 -5.84 -24.87
N MET A 294 -20.36 -5.07 -24.45
CA MET A 294 -20.33 -4.45 -23.12
C MET A 294 -21.53 -3.51 -22.90
N VAL A 295 -21.86 -2.67 -23.88
CA VAL A 295 -23.01 -1.76 -23.82
C VAL A 295 -24.32 -2.53 -23.70
N ASP A 296 -24.52 -3.54 -24.54
CA ASP A 296 -25.71 -4.40 -24.50
C ASP A 296 -25.86 -5.09 -23.14
N TYR A 297 -24.77 -5.61 -22.58
CA TYR A 297 -24.79 -6.26 -21.26
C TYR A 297 -25.15 -5.30 -20.12
N MET A 298 -24.67 -4.05 -20.17
CA MET A 298 -25.02 -3.01 -19.19
C MET A 298 -26.49 -2.59 -19.30
N GLU A 299 -26.99 -2.40 -20.53
CA GLU A 299 -28.39 -2.01 -20.76
C GLU A 299 -29.36 -3.12 -20.35
N GLU A 300 -29.07 -4.37 -20.72
CA GLU A 300 -29.87 -5.51 -20.28
C GLU A 300 -29.87 -5.68 -18.74
N ALA A 301 -28.74 -5.46 -18.08
CA ALA A 301 -28.65 -5.52 -16.62
C ALA A 301 -29.51 -4.43 -15.96
N TYR A 302 -29.54 -3.24 -16.56
CA TYR A 302 -30.38 -2.13 -16.13
C TYR A 302 -31.88 -2.42 -16.35
N GLU A 303 -32.27 -2.90 -17.53
CA GLU A 303 -33.67 -3.23 -17.88
C GLU A 303 -34.26 -4.37 -17.04
N ARG A 304 -33.43 -5.34 -16.65
CA ARG A 304 -33.83 -6.43 -15.74
C ARG A 304 -34.05 -5.97 -14.30
N ASN A 305 -34.03 -4.66 -14.06
CA ASN A 305 -34.51 -3.99 -12.86
C ASN A 305 -33.73 -4.38 -11.60
N SER A 306 -32.39 -4.45 -11.71
CA SER A 306 -31.44 -4.65 -10.59
C SER A 306 -31.83 -5.74 -9.57
N ARG A 307 -32.53 -6.81 -10.00
CA ARG A 307 -33.07 -7.82 -9.08
C ARG A 307 -32.01 -8.65 -8.35
N THR A 308 -30.76 -8.56 -8.79
CA THR A 308 -29.62 -9.27 -8.21
C THR A 308 -28.45 -8.30 -8.11
N LEU A 309 -27.66 -8.45 -7.05
CA LEU A 309 -26.43 -7.69 -6.85
C LEU A 309 -25.47 -7.81 -8.06
N PHE A 310 -25.46 -8.97 -8.73
CA PHE A 310 -24.69 -9.16 -9.95
C PHE A 310 -25.11 -8.17 -11.05
N ASN A 311 -26.41 -8.01 -11.32
CA ASN A 311 -26.88 -7.08 -12.34
C ASN A 311 -26.64 -5.62 -11.94
N GLU A 312 -26.72 -5.30 -10.64
CA GLU A 312 -26.33 -3.98 -10.12
C GLU A 312 -24.86 -3.68 -10.40
N CYS A 313 -23.98 -4.64 -10.13
CA CYS A 313 -22.55 -4.53 -10.42
C CYS A 313 -22.30 -4.28 -11.91
N VAL A 314 -22.96 -5.04 -12.80
CA VAL A 314 -22.85 -4.86 -14.26
C VAL A 314 -23.37 -3.49 -14.70
N ALA A 315 -24.54 -3.06 -14.22
CA ALA A 315 -25.16 -1.82 -14.64
C ALA A 315 -24.40 -0.55 -14.19
N ASN A 316 -23.61 -0.66 -13.11
CA ASN A 316 -22.83 0.44 -12.55
C ASN A 316 -21.42 0.58 -13.16
N LEU A 317 -21.07 -0.28 -14.12
CA LEU A 317 -19.80 -0.19 -14.84
C LEU A 317 -19.73 1.07 -15.72
N SER A 318 -18.52 1.61 -15.88
CA SER A 318 -18.26 2.68 -16.84
C SER A 318 -18.48 2.22 -18.29
N ARG A 319 -19.22 3.04 -19.07
CA ARG A 319 -19.44 2.86 -20.52
C ARG A 319 -18.19 3.08 -21.37
N ASP A 320 -17.19 3.75 -20.82
CA ASP A 320 -15.93 4.04 -21.50
C ASP A 320 -14.83 3.02 -21.21
N ALA A 321 -15.14 1.95 -20.48
CA ALA A 321 -14.20 0.88 -20.19
C ALA A 321 -13.76 0.15 -21.47
N ALA A 322 -12.48 -0.22 -21.52
CA ALA A 322 -11.88 -1.01 -22.60
C ALA A 322 -11.98 -2.53 -22.33
N PHE A 323 -12.35 -2.90 -21.12
CA PHE A 323 -12.53 -4.28 -20.67
C PHE A 323 -13.46 -4.27 -19.46
N MET A 324 -14.29 -5.30 -19.35
CA MET A 324 -15.02 -5.62 -18.14
C MET A 324 -14.94 -7.11 -17.81
N LEU A 325 -14.80 -7.40 -16.52
CA LEU A 325 -15.04 -8.71 -15.93
C LEU A 325 -15.96 -8.50 -14.74
N VAL A 326 -17.11 -9.16 -14.73
CA VAL A 326 -17.98 -9.23 -13.56
C VAL A 326 -18.23 -10.70 -13.25
N ALA A 327 -17.89 -11.14 -12.05
CA ALA A 327 -17.96 -12.55 -11.70
C ALA A 327 -18.34 -12.73 -10.23
N ASP A 328 -19.18 -13.71 -9.96
CA ASP A 328 -19.33 -14.23 -8.61
C ASP A 328 -18.03 -14.92 -8.17
N MET A 329 -17.44 -14.46 -7.07
CA MET A 329 -16.19 -15.02 -6.55
C MET A 329 -16.31 -16.47 -6.06
N ASN A 330 -17.50 -16.95 -5.69
CA ASN A 330 -17.75 -18.37 -5.44
C ASN A 330 -17.66 -19.19 -6.74
N LYS A 331 -17.89 -18.59 -7.91
CA LYS A 331 -17.62 -19.24 -9.21
C LYS A 331 -16.12 -19.28 -9.51
N ILE A 332 -15.41 -18.18 -9.21
CA ILE A 332 -13.95 -18.09 -9.36
C ILE A 332 -13.24 -19.10 -8.45
N SER A 333 -13.63 -19.18 -7.17
CA SER A 333 -12.99 -20.07 -6.19
C SER A 333 -13.12 -21.56 -6.53
N ARG A 334 -14.18 -21.95 -7.27
CA ARG A 334 -14.39 -23.34 -7.72
C ARG A 334 -13.56 -23.71 -8.94
N ASN A 335 -13.09 -22.75 -9.73
CA ASN A 335 -12.30 -22.98 -10.93
C ASN A 335 -11.33 -21.82 -11.20
N PRO A 336 -10.33 -21.60 -10.32
CA PRO A 336 -9.43 -20.46 -10.40
C PRO A 336 -8.55 -20.48 -11.65
N GLU A 337 -8.17 -21.66 -12.14
CA GLU A 337 -7.34 -21.85 -13.35
C GLU A 337 -7.97 -21.17 -14.59
N ARG A 338 -9.30 -21.19 -14.69
CA ARG A 338 -10.03 -20.51 -15.77
C ARG A 338 -9.82 -18.99 -15.76
N PHE A 339 -9.53 -18.41 -14.59
CA PHE A 339 -9.41 -16.97 -14.38
C PHE A 339 -7.97 -16.47 -14.28
N GLU A 340 -6.98 -17.37 -14.33
CA GLU A 340 -5.54 -17.05 -14.38
C GLU A 340 -5.15 -15.97 -15.39
N PRO A 341 -5.74 -15.92 -16.61
CA PRO A 341 -5.40 -14.86 -17.55
C PRO A 341 -5.91 -13.48 -17.14
N TYR A 342 -6.96 -13.40 -16.32
CA TYR A 342 -7.73 -12.17 -16.11
C TYR A 342 -7.54 -11.54 -14.74
N LEU A 343 -7.10 -12.29 -13.73
CA LEU A 343 -7.02 -11.82 -12.35
C LEU A 343 -5.60 -11.96 -11.77
N PRO A 344 -5.08 -10.94 -11.06
CA PRO A 344 -3.83 -11.05 -10.33
C PRO A 344 -3.75 -12.31 -9.45
N ALA A 345 -2.55 -12.90 -9.37
CA ALA A 345 -2.30 -14.11 -8.57
C ALA A 345 -2.79 -13.97 -7.12
N PHE A 346 -2.60 -12.80 -6.49
CA PHE A 346 -3.05 -12.58 -5.12
C PHE A 346 -4.57 -12.68 -4.94
N LEU A 347 -5.38 -12.36 -5.96
CA LEU A 347 -6.84 -12.55 -5.90
C LEU A 347 -7.23 -14.01 -6.12
N LEU A 348 -6.52 -14.71 -7.01
CA LEU A 348 -6.80 -16.11 -7.32
C LEU A 348 -6.39 -17.07 -6.20
N GLU A 349 -5.19 -16.90 -5.66
CA GLU A 349 -4.68 -17.69 -4.54
C GLU A 349 -5.55 -17.54 -3.28
N ASN A 350 -6.21 -16.39 -3.14
CA ASN A 350 -7.10 -16.07 -2.03
C ASN A 350 -8.59 -16.11 -2.42
N ALA A 351 -8.94 -16.60 -3.62
CA ALA A 351 -10.32 -16.60 -4.10
C ALA A 351 -11.35 -17.23 -3.12
N PRO A 352 -11.01 -18.30 -2.36
CA PRO A 352 -11.91 -18.83 -1.34
C PRO A 352 -12.31 -17.83 -0.26
N LEU A 353 -11.44 -16.88 0.11
CA LEU A 353 -11.74 -15.85 1.13
C LEU A 353 -12.77 -14.84 0.64
N PHE A 354 -12.92 -14.72 -0.68
CA PHE A 354 -13.81 -13.74 -1.29
C PHE A 354 -15.12 -14.37 -1.78
N HIS A 355 -15.47 -15.61 -1.39
CA HIS A 355 -16.62 -16.33 -1.96
C HIS A 355 -17.97 -15.58 -1.83
N SER A 356 -18.13 -14.73 -0.82
CA SER A 356 -19.33 -13.92 -0.59
C SER A 356 -19.31 -12.58 -1.33
N PHE A 357 -18.43 -12.40 -2.32
CA PHE A 357 -18.33 -11.17 -3.09
C PHE A 357 -18.69 -11.36 -4.56
N ILE A 358 -19.17 -10.28 -5.18
CA ILE A 358 -19.16 -10.09 -6.62
C ILE A 358 -17.93 -9.24 -6.96
N LEU A 359 -17.05 -9.77 -7.80
CA LEU A 359 -15.91 -9.03 -8.33
C LEU A 359 -16.33 -8.33 -9.62
N SER A 360 -16.10 -7.02 -9.67
CA SER A 360 -16.22 -6.18 -10.86
C SER A 360 -14.88 -5.57 -11.20
N THR A 361 -14.39 -5.79 -12.39
CA THR A 361 -13.09 -5.35 -12.86
C THR A 361 -13.26 -4.57 -14.15
N GLN A 362 -12.68 -3.37 -14.22
CA GLN A 362 -12.66 -2.54 -15.42
C GLN A 362 -11.24 -2.08 -15.73
N LEU A 363 -10.96 -1.94 -17.02
CA LEU A 363 -9.76 -1.25 -17.52
C LEU A 363 -10.14 -0.04 -18.32
N SER A 364 -9.36 1.01 -18.19
CA SER A 364 -9.44 2.21 -19.03
C SER A 364 -8.05 2.55 -19.53
N VAL A 365 -7.97 3.02 -20.78
CA VAL A 365 -6.72 3.48 -21.38
C VAL A 365 -6.85 4.97 -21.64
N VAL A 366 -6.10 5.78 -20.88
CA VAL A 366 -6.13 7.25 -20.99
C VAL A 366 -4.71 7.78 -21.05
N ASN A 367 -4.37 8.54 -22.10
CA ASN A 367 -3.05 9.18 -22.27
C ASN A 367 -1.87 8.20 -22.05
N ASP A 368 -1.89 7.06 -22.74
CA ASP A 368 -0.89 5.99 -22.65
C ASP A 368 -0.75 5.36 -21.24
N ARG A 369 -1.75 5.57 -20.38
CA ARG A 369 -1.83 4.96 -19.06
C ARG A 369 -2.96 3.95 -18.98
N LEU A 370 -2.62 2.78 -18.46
CA LEU A 370 -3.60 1.77 -18.10
C LEU A 370 -4.08 2.00 -16.67
N SER A 371 -5.32 2.42 -16.53
CA SER A 371 -6.01 2.51 -15.24
C SER A 371 -6.89 1.28 -15.05
N HIS A 372 -6.95 0.79 -13.82
CA HIS A 372 -7.81 -0.32 -13.46
C HIS A 372 -8.63 0.01 -12.22
N ILE A 373 -9.82 -0.57 -12.19
CA ILE A 373 -10.75 -0.50 -11.07
C ILE A 373 -11.21 -1.93 -10.84
N MET A 374 -10.85 -2.50 -9.69
CA MET A 374 -11.41 -3.76 -9.21
C MET A 374 -12.26 -3.46 -7.98
N VAL A 375 -13.47 -3.99 -7.93
CA VAL A 375 -14.44 -3.76 -6.87
C VAL A 375 -14.95 -5.11 -6.40
N LEU A 376 -14.75 -5.43 -5.14
CA LEU A 376 -15.36 -6.56 -4.47
C LEU A 376 -16.58 -6.04 -3.71
N THR A 377 -17.78 -6.41 -4.14
CA THR A 377 -19.05 -6.02 -3.53
C THR A 377 -19.60 -7.20 -2.73
N TYR A 378 -19.77 -7.01 -1.42
CA TYR A 378 -20.25 -8.02 -0.49
C TYR A 378 -21.74 -8.34 -0.73
N LYS A 379 -22.11 -9.61 -0.60
CA LYS A 379 -23.46 -10.10 -0.95
C LYS A 379 -24.52 -9.93 0.12
N ASP A 380 -24.13 -9.85 1.39
CA ASP A 380 -25.03 -10.02 2.54
C ASP A 380 -25.23 -8.73 3.36
#